data_AF-X1NRU0-F1
#
_entry.id   AF-X1NRU0-F1
#
_cell.length_a   1.000
_cell.length_b   1.000
_cell.length_c   1.000
_cell.angle_alpha   90.00
_cell.angle_beta   90.00
_cell.angle_gamma   90.00
#
_symmetry.space_group_name_H-M   'P 1'
#
loop_
_entity.id
_entity.type
_entity.pdbx_description
1 polymer ?
#
loop_
_entity_poly.entity_id
_entity_poly.type
_entity_poly.pdbx_seq_one_letter_code
_entity_poly.pdbx_strand_id
1 'polypeptide(L)'
;MEKLGYTCYQKTGSFAQFDSELGVLGKIDFMFVNTPDGKDILKRSIIVRDELFGIHPVIQPTDYIILKLMAIANNPDRSPKDEGDILDVLKLYKNDLIPKNFKTLDRERIYIFADRFGLRIKMEKYFGKVFDVSDKPGGFQF
;
A
#
# COMPACT_ATOMS: atom_id res chain seq x y z
N MET A 1 9.57 -15.41 16.23
CA MET A 1 10.45 -14.82 15.21
C MET A 1 11.91 -15.11 15.50
N GLU A 2 12.36 -15.09 16.76
CA GLU A 2 13.74 -15.49 17.16
C GLU A 2 14.16 -16.88 16.64
N LYS A 3 13.30 -17.91 16.74
CA LYS A 3 13.57 -19.24 16.18
C LYS A 3 13.79 -19.26 14.65
N LEU A 4 13.43 -18.18 13.95
CA LEU A 4 13.61 -17.99 12.52
C LEU A 4 14.78 -17.03 12.21
N GLY A 5 15.59 -16.65 13.21
CA GLY A 5 16.74 -15.74 13.03
C GLY A 5 16.38 -14.25 12.99
N TYR A 6 15.22 -13.87 13.53
CA TYR A 6 14.75 -12.49 13.56
C TYR A 6 14.73 -11.93 14.99
N THR A 7 15.30 -10.74 15.16
CA THR A 7 15.26 -9.98 16.42
C THR A 7 14.18 -8.88 16.35
N CYS A 8 13.42 -8.71 17.43
CA CYS A 8 12.40 -7.67 17.52
C CYS A 8 13.07 -6.30 17.69
N TYR A 9 12.99 -5.45 16.66
CA TYR A 9 13.56 -4.11 16.69
C TYR A 9 12.64 -3.12 17.42
N GLN A 10 11.34 -3.19 17.15
CA GLN A 10 10.35 -2.30 17.75
C GLN A 10 9.05 -3.05 17.99
N LYS A 11 8.40 -2.81 19.13
CA LYS A 11 7.06 -3.34 19.41
C LYS A 11 6.23 -2.29 20.14
N THR A 12 5.05 -2.00 19.60
CA THR A 12 4.02 -1.14 20.18
C THR A 12 2.73 -1.95 20.34
N GLY A 13 1.67 -1.33 20.88
CA GLY A 13 0.35 -1.98 20.98
C GLY A 13 -0.27 -2.33 19.63
N SER A 14 0.16 -1.68 18.54
CA SER A 14 -0.46 -1.79 17.21
C SER A 14 0.48 -2.31 16.13
N PHE A 15 1.78 -2.43 16.43
CA PHE A 15 2.79 -2.78 15.44
C PHE A 15 3.97 -3.53 16.07
N ALA A 16 4.62 -4.42 15.32
CA ALA A 16 5.91 -4.98 15.69
C ALA A 16 6.80 -5.13 14.46
N GLN A 17 8.03 -4.64 14.54
CA GLN A 17 9.04 -4.75 13.50
C GLN A 17 10.12 -5.73 13.95
N PHE A 18 10.47 -6.64 13.04
CA PHE A 18 11.52 -7.62 13.21
C PHE A 18 12.57 -7.45 12.12
N ASP A 19 13.83 -7.55 12.51
CA ASP A 19 14.97 -7.50 11.59
C ASP A 19 15.66 -8.85 11.57
N SER A 20 16.08 -9.29 10.38
CA SER A 20 16.87 -10.51 10.23
C SER A 20 18.29 -10.22 10.71
N GLU A 21 18.79 -10.98 11.68
CA GLU A 21 20.15 -10.80 12.20
C GLU A 21 21.22 -10.97 11.11
N LEU A 22 20.91 -11.79 10.10
CA LEU A 22 21.80 -12.03 8.97
C LEU A 22 21.76 -10.91 7.91
N GLY A 23 20.89 -9.91 8.03
CA GLY A 23 20.67 -8.81 7.06
C GLY A 23 20.11 -9.23 5.70
N VAL A 24 20.32 -10.48 5.27
CA VAL A 24 19.95 -10.98 3.92
C VAL A 24 18.45 -11.22 3.77
N LEU A 25 17.75 -11.57 4.86
CA LEU A 25 16.31 -11.92 4.81
C LEU A 25 15.38 -10.70 5.03
N GLY A 26 15.96 -9.50 5.11
CA GLY A 26 15.22 -8.24 5.22
C GLY A 26 14.44 -8.06 6.53
N LYS A 27 13.47 -7.14 6.51
CA LYS A 27 12.64 -6.76 7.65
C LYS A 27 11.22 -7.28 7.50
N ILE A 28 10.62 -7.69 8.61
CA ILE A 28 9.22 -8.10 8.68
C ILE A 28 8.47 -7.17 9.62
N ASP A 29 7.42 -6.57 9.09
CA ASP A 29 6.55 -5.66 9.79
C ASP A 29 5.19 -6.33 10.05
N PHE A 30 4.80 -6.42 11.32
CA PHE A 30 3.48 -6.89 11.73
C PHE A 30 2.62 -5.71 12.17
N MET A 31 1.42 -5.62 11.61
CA MET A 31 0.38 -4.69 12.07
C MET A 31 -0.70 -5.48 12.80
N PHE A 32 -0.95 -5.14 14.08
CA PHE A 32 -1.96 -5.80 14.89
C PHE A 32 -3.33 -5.15 14.66
N VAL A 33 -4.18 -5.82 13.87
CA VAL A 33 -5.47 -5.29 13.45
C VAL A 33 -6.61 -5.71 14.39
N ASN A 34 -6.84 -4.93 15.45
CA ASN A 34 -8.00 -5.13 16.32
C ASN A 34 -9.18 -4.17 16.04
N THR A 35 -8.94 -3.11 15.26
CA THR A 35 -9.98 -2.14 14.89
C THR A 35 -10.96 -2.73 13.87
N PRO A 36 -12.21 -2.21 13.79
CA PRO A 36 -13.15 -2.59 12.75
C PRO A 36 -12.58 -2.42 11.33
N ASP A 37 -11.91 -1.29 11.06
CA ASP A 37 -11.29 -1.01 9.77
C ASP A 37 -10.17 -2.01 9.43
N GLY A 38 -9.32 -2.36 10.40
CA GLY A 38 -8.24 -3.34 10.19
C GLY A 38 -8.78 -4.75 9.90
N LYS A 39 -9.86 -5.15 10.59
CA LYS A 39 -10.56 -6.41 10.32
C LYS A 39 -11.23 -6.42 8.95
N ASP A 40 -11.79 -5.29 8.52
CA ASP A 40 -12.39 -5.13 7.20
C ASP A 40 -11.35 -5.27 6.08
N ILE A 41 -10.16 -4.68 6.23
CA ILE A 41 -9.04 -4.84 5.29
C ILE A 41 -8.68 -6.33 5.13
N LEU A 42 -8.57 -7.08 6.23
CA LEU A 42 -8.28 -8.52 6.15
C LEU A 42 -9.39 -9.31 5.46
N LYS A 43 -10.66 -9.01 5.76
CA LYS A 43 -11.82 -9.68 5.13
C LYS A 43 -11.90 -9.45 3.62
N ARG A 44 -11.38 -8.32 3.15
CA ARG A 44 -11.35 -7.96 1.73
C ARG A 44 -10.15 -8.53 0.98
N SER A 45 -9.17 -9.14 1.67
CA SER A 45 -8.05 -9.80 1.02
C SER A 45 -8.51 -10.91 0.07
N ILE A 46 -7.70 -11.18 -0.95
CA ILE A 46 -7.91 -12.29 -1.88
C ILE A 46 -6.75 -13.26 -1.80
N ILE A 47 -7.01 -14.52 -2.13
CA ILE A 47 -5.95 -15.51 -2.26
C ILE A 47 -5.29 -15.33 -3.62
N VAL A 48 -3.99 -15.08 -3.60
CA VAL A 48 -3.13 -15.05 -4.80
C VAL A 48 -2.27 -16.29 -4.79
N ARG A 49 -2.16 -16.94 -5.94
CA ARG A 49 -1.19 -18.00 -6.18
C ARG A 49 -0.08 -17.42 -7.05
N ASP A 50 1.13 -17.53 -6.56
CA ASP A 50 2.36 -17.16 -7.24
C ASP A 50 3.29 -18.39 -7.28
N GLU A 51 4.02 -18.58 -8.37
CA GLU A 51 4.89 -19.76 -8.53
C GLU A 51 6.11 -19.72 -7.59
N LEU A 52 6.58 -18.52 -7.23
CA LEU A 52 7.74 -18.31 -6.38
C LEU A 52 7.36 -18.24 -4.90
N PHE A 53 6.27 -17.56 -4.57
CA PHE A 53 5.83 -17.33 -3.20
C PHE A 53 4.75 -18.31 -2.73
N GLY A 54 4.09 -19.04 -3.63
CA GLY A 54 3.03 -19.98 -3.26
C GLY A 54 1.68 -19.30 -3.07
N ILE A 55 0.91 -19.73 -2.08
CA ILE A 55 -0.49 -19.28 -1.88
C ILE A 55 -0.55 -18.33 -0.68
N HIS A 56 -0.91 -17.08 -0.93
CA HIS A 56 -0.97 -16.05 0.11
C HIS A 56 -2.22 -15.17 0.03
N PRO A 57 -2.79 -14.78 1.18
CA PRO A 57 -3.77 -13.70 1.22
C PRO A 57 -3.07 -12.36 0.97
N VAL A 58 -3.58 -11.61 -0.01
CA VAL A 58 -3.08 -10.30 -0.41
C VAL A 58 -4.21 -9.28 -0.31
N ILE A 59 -3.94 -8.13 0.30
CA ILE A 59 -4.92 -7.04 0.45
C ILE A 59 -5.27 -6.41 -0.90
N GLN A 60 -6.39 -5.70 -0.96
CA GLN A 60 -6.78 -4.98 -2.17
C GLN A 60 -5.87 -3.76 -2.43
N PRO A 61 -5.67 -3.33 -3.69
CA PRO A 61 -4.94 -2.11 -4.02
C PRO A 61 -5.47 -0.87 -3.29
N THR A 62 -6.80 -0.75 -3.16
CA THR A 62 -7.45 0.28 -2.35
C THR A 62 -6.93 0.29 -0.91
N ASP A 63 -6.86 -0.89 -0.28
CA ASP A 63 -6.45 -1.00 1.12
C ASP A 63 -4.95 -0.76 1.29
N TYR A 64 -4.13 -1.17 0.32
CA TYR A 64 -2.72 -0.84 0.29
C TYR A 64 -2.48 0.67 0.25
N ILE A 65 -3.20 1.42 -0.60
CA ILE A 65 -3.13 2.89 -0.62
C ILE A 65 -3.56 3.48 0.73
N ILE A 66 -4.64 2.99 1.34
CA ILE A 66 -5.09 3.45 2.66
C ILE A 66 -4.02 3.23 3.73
N LEU A 67 -3.34 2.09 3.73
CA LEU A 67 -2.24 1.81 4.66
C LEU A 67 -1.04 2.74 4.44
N LYS A 68 -0.75 3.10 3.19
CA LYS A 68 0.29 4.08 2.86
C LYS A 68 -0.09 5.48 3.36
N LEU A 69 -1.34 5.90 3.19
CA LEU A 69 -1.83 7.17 3.75
C LEU A 69 -1.74 7.19 5.28
N MET A 70 -2.12 6.10 5.95
CA MET A 70 -1.98 5.97 7.40
C MET A 70 -0.51 6.08 7.83
N ALA A 71 0.41 5.45 7.09
CA ALA A 71 1.84 5.53 7.38
C ALA A 71 2.40 6.95 7.25
N ILE A 72 1.98 7.70 6.22
CA ILE A 72 2.34 9.11 6.03
C ILE A 72 1.79 9.98 7.17
N ALA A 73 0.55 9.73 7.58
CA ALA A 73 -0.07 10.49 8.68
C ALA A 73 0.63 10.26 10.02
N ASN A 74 1.07 9.02 10.28
CA ASN A 74 1.78 8.66 11.50
C ASN A 74 3.26 9.11 11.49
N ASN A 75 3.91 9.11 10.32
CA ASN A 75 5.28 9.57 10.14
C ASN A 75 5.43 10.32 8.80
N PRO A 76 5.34 11.66 8.81
CA PRO A 76 5.43 12.49 7.61
C PRO A 76 6.74 12.32 6.82
N ASP A 77 7.85 11.95 7.47
CA ASP A 77 9.14 11.75 6.81
C ASP A 77 9.12 10.57 5.82
N ARG A 78 8.13 9.67 5.96
CA ARG A 78 7.91 8.60 5.00
C ARG A 78 7.26 9.06 3.70
N SER A 79 6.74 10.29 3.65
CA SER A 79 5.97 10.80 2.52
C SER A 79 6.66 10.63 1.16
N PRO A 80 7.97 10.89 0.97
CA PRO A 80 8.60 10.71 -0.34
C PRO A 80 8.54 9.27 -0.86
N LYS A 81 8.75 8.29 0.03
CA LYS A 81 8.72 6.87 -0.32
C LYS A 81 7.29 6.38 -0.55
N ASP A 82 6.40 6.62 0.40
CA ASP A 82 5.03 6.13 0.32
C ASP A 82 4.22 6.86 -0.77
N GLU A 83 4.56 8.11 -1.14
CA GLU A 83 4.03 8.78 -2.33
C GLU A 83 4.39 8.02 -3.62
N GLY A 84 5.65 7.62 -3.77
CA GLY A 84 6.09 6.83 -4.92
C GLY A 84 5.29 5.55 -5.05
N ASP A 85 5.16 4.80 -3.96
CA ASP A 85 4.38 3.56 -3.92
C ASP A 85 2.91 3.77 -4.30
N ILE A 86 2.26 4.84 -3.80
CA ILE A 86 0.88 5.17 -4.16
C ILE A 86 0.78 5.50 -5.64
N LEU A 87 1.66 6.36 -6.16
CA LEU A 87 1.63 6.78 -7.56
C LEU A 87 1.83 5.60 -8.51
N ASP A 88 2.70 4.65 -8.17
CA ASP A 88 2.95 3.48 -9.02
C ASP A 88 1.74 2.54 -9.05
N VAL A 89 1.06 2.32 -7.92
CA VAL A 89 -0.21 1.57 -7.91
C VAL A 89 -1.28 2.27 -8.75
N LEU A 90 -1.39 3.60 -8.66
CA LEU A 90 -2.35 4.36 -9.47
C LEU A 90 -2.04 4.26 -10.97
N LYS A 91 -0.76 4.29 -11.37
CA LYS A 91 -0.36 4.09 -12.77
C LYS A 91 -0.67 2.68 -13.26
N LEU A 92 -0.38 1.66 -12.47
CA LEU A 92 -0.74 0.27 -12.79
C LEU A 92 -2.25 0.13 -12.99
N TYR A 93 -3.05 0.77 -12.13
CA TYR A 93 -4.50 0.81 -12.28
C TYR A 93 -4.93 1.54 -13.56
N LYS A 94 -4.37 2.74 -13.84
CA LYS A 94 -4.68 3.51 -15.07
C LYS A 94 -4.43 2.70 -16.34
N ASN A 95 -3.37 1.90 -16.34
CA ASN A 95 -2.93 1.13 -17.50
C ASN A 95 -3.54 -0.29 -17.57
N ASP A 96 -4.54 -0.62 -16.73
CA ASP A 96 -5.17 -1.95 -16.63
C ASP A 96 -4.16 -3.09 -16.39
N LEU A 97 -3.08 -2.81 -15.65
CA LEU A 97 -2.02 -3.76 -15.31
C LEU A 97 -2.24 -4.43 -13.96
N ILE A 98 -3.31 -4.08 -13.24
CA ILE A 98 -3.70 -4.79 -12.01
C ILE A 98 -4.49 -6.04 -12.41
N PRO A 99 -4.12 -7.23 -11.92
CA PRO A 99 -4.84 -8.46 -12.24
C PRO A 99 -6.34 -8.39 -11.91
N LYS A 100 -7.17 -8.97 -12.78
CA LYS A 100 -8.65 -8.86 -12.73
C LYS A 100 -9.30 -9.54 -11.50
N ASN A 101 -8.56 -10.36 -10.76
CA ASN A 101 -9.03 -10.96 -9.52
C ASN A 101 -9.02 -9.97 -8.34
N PHE A 102 -8.33 -8.82 -8.47
CA PHE A 102 -8.49 -7.70 -7.55
C PHE A 102 -9.74 -6.90 -7.88
N LYS A 103 -10.32 -6.28 -6.85
CA LYS A 103 -11.44 -5.35 -7.03
C LYS A 103 -10.95 -4.06 -7.69
N THR A 104 -11.84 -3.42 -8.44
CA THR A 104 -11.63 -2.07 -8.97
C THR A 104 -11.29 -1.10 -7.85
N LEU A 105 -10.45 -0.11 -8.15
CA LEU A 105 -9.99 0.85 -7.16
C LEU A 105 -11.18 1.69 -6.64
N ASP A 106 -11.53 1.48 -5.38
CA ASP A 106 -12.57 2.23 -4.68
C ASP A 106 -12.03 3.59 -4.23
N ARG A 107 -12.29 4.62 -5.04
CA ARG A 107 -11.84 6.00 -4.81
C ARG A 107 -12.55 6.67 -3.64
N GLU A 108 -13.84 6.39 -3.47
CA GLU A 108 -14.64 6.97 -2.38
C GLU A 108 -14.08 6.54 -1.03
N ARG A 109 -13.79 5.25 -0.86
CA ARG A 109 -13.17 4.76 0.35
C ARG A 109 -11.79 5.37 0.59
N ILE A 110 -10.94 5.47 -0.45
CA ILE A 110 -9.63 6.12 -0.32
C ILE A 110 -9.80 7.54 0.22
N TYR A 111 -10.76 8.29 -0.32
CA TYR A 111 -11.02 9.65 0.12
C TYR A 111 -11.55 9.73 1.56
N ILE A 112 -12.47 8.85 1.97
CA ILE A 112 -12.93 8.78 3.37
C ILE A 112 -11.76 8.62 4.35
N PHE A 113 -10.81 7.74 4.03
CA PHE A 113 -9.62 7.57 4.88
C PHE A 113 -8.63 8.73 4.75
N ALA A 114 -8.43 9.28 3.55
CA ALA A 114 -7.61 10.46 3.38
C ALA A 114 -8.12 11.66 4.19
N ASP A 115 -9.45 11.86 4.26
CA ASP A 115 -10.09 12.87 5.11
C ASP A 115 -9.81 12.60 6.60
N ARG A 116 -10.02 11.36 7.07
CA ARG A 116 -9.72 10.96 8.46
C ARG A 116 -8.25 11.18 8.85
N PHE A 117 -7.33 11.08 7.90
CA PHE A 117 -5.90 11.27 8.11
C PHE A 117 -5.41 12.70 7.83
N GLY A 118 -6.28 13.62 7.42
CA GLY A 118 -5.88 14.99 7.06
C GLY A 118 -5.05 15.08 5.77
N LEU A 119 -5.15 14.08 4.88
CA LEU A 119 -4.37 13.95 3.64
C LEU A 119 -5.21 14.12 2.37
N ARG A 120 -6.44 14.62 2.47
CA ARG A 120 -7.38 14.79 1.34
C ARG A 120 -6.76 15.51 0.14
N ILE A 121 -6.26 16.72 0.36
CA ILE A 121 -5.65 17.58 -0.68
C ILE A 121 -4.46 16.87 -1.33
N LYS A 122 -3.66 16.15 -0.52
CA LYS A 122 -2.51 15.39 -1.00
C LYS A 122 -2.95 14.23 -1.90
N MET A 123 -4.00 13.50 -1.52
CA MET A 123 -4.54 12.41 -2.32
C MET A 123 -5.18 12.90 -3.63
N GLU A 124 -5.89 14.03 -3.61
CA GLU A 124 -6.41 14.68 -4.82
C GLU A 124 -5.28 15.03 -5.79
N LYS A 125 -4.17 15.59 -5.28
CA LYS A 125 -2.97 15.84 -6.09
C LYS A 125 -2.40 14.56 -6.69
N TYR A 126 -2.41 13.45 -5.96
CA TYR A 126 -1.92 12.16 -6.47
C TYR A 126 -2.80 11.61 -7.58
N PHE A 127 -4.12 11.67 -7.42
CA PHE A 127 -5.04 11.34 -8.50
C PHE A 127 -4.84 12.25 -9.72
N GLY A 128 -4.76 13.57 -9.53
CA GLY A 128 -4.58 14.49 -10.64
C GLY A 128 -3.26 14.28 -11.41
N LYS A 129 -2.16 13.97 -10.70
CA LYS A 129 -0.88 13.61 -11.35
C LYS A 129 -0.97 12.42 -12.29
N VAL A 130 -1.88 11.47 -12.04
CA VAL A 130 -1.96 10.22 -12.81
C VAL A 130 -3.09 10.29 -13.84
N PHE A 131 -4.26 10.79 -13.45
CA PHE A 131 -5.48 10.75 -14.27
C PHE A 131 -5.76 12.05 -15.02
N ASP A 132 -5.25 13.20 -14.56
CA ASP A 132 -5.51 14.51 -15.21
C ASP A 132 -4.37 14.94 -16.16
N VAL A 133 -3.24 14.23 -16.14
CA VAL A 133 -2.22 14.38 -17.19
C VAL A 133 -2.80 13.75 -18.45
N SER A 134 -3.36 14.61 -19.30
CA SER A 134 -3.75 14.30 -20.66
C SER A 134 -2.65 13.49 -21.35
N ASP A 135 -3.05 12.44 -22.08
CA ASP A 135 -2.22 11.83 -23.10
C ASP A 135 -1.81 12.94 -24.07
N LYS A 136 -0.66 13.57 -23.83
CA LYS A 136 0.01 14.31 -24.89
C LYS A 136 0.37 13.24 -25.91
N PRO A 137 -0.20 13.25 -27.13
CA PRO A 137 0.27 12.37 -28.17
C PRO A 137 1.75 12.73 -28.37
N GLY A 138 2.63 11.79 -28.04
CA GLY A 138 4.05 11.92 -28.34
C GLY A 138 4.18 12.02 -29.85
N GLY A 139 4.28 13.26 -30.35
CA GLY A 139 4.70 13.53 -31.71
C GLY A 139 6.13 13.02 -31.84
N PHE A 140 6.29 11.81 -32.36
CA PHE A 140 7.53 11.42 -33.00
C PHE A 140 7.69 12.31 -34.23
N GLN A 141 8.65 13.23 -34.19
CA GLN A 141 9.24 13.77 -35.40
C GLN A 141 10.50 12.95 -35.69
N PHE A 142 10.52 12.40 -36.91
CA PHE A 142 11.58 11.60 -37.52
C PHE A 142 12.90 12.38 -37.61
#